data_AF-A0A9P4T8V9-F1
#
_entry.id   AF-A0A9P4T8V9-F1
#
_cell.length_a   1.000
_cell.length_b   1.000
_cell.length_c   1.000
_cell.angle_alpha   90.00
_cell.angle_beta   90.00
_cell.angle_gamma   90.00
#
_symmetry.space_group_name_H-M   'P 1'
#
loop_
_entity.id
_entity.type
_entity.pdbx_description
1 polymer ?
#
loop_
_entity_poly.entity_id
_entity_poly.type
_entity_poly.pdbx_seq_one_letter_code
_entity_poly.pdbx_strand_id
1 'polypeptide(L)'
;MNPTLATTQYTGQATFLQDMMRITTSGWMYSALDQITLGTEQPDWSHDGWSFTPVDSQGLPSIRNYSTSASSQPWSNASSLLVSTANVTMTTSALRARLQCSKVETRNPSWFVINEIDLFSGFYPKNSTVAKDTTDRLNRTGYVLPHTIFNDTAHETSVFSRTSAIQCCSNKTDPEGRAAVGYWSQMNTTAWWGFDASLGKSAWVDYGPAEWPPSFAIKWIVGPTTTSNVTVYTNGAPSDYKIMQFKEVPPMAFLDCKPVIEEADAQIVLSHGEGRILDYKVLGEPRALVDPWTAHFRHVNESNPKDSIATVSYGSYFLTQLLGASSIAPLPVSVGFYPPFDFENLDDDRFNIRDAEKGYNMDFMSYANLYQANMDPNILLNTDVLMNYTQRTFQTFFQHFASQTKWLDGQMMAYESISGDDTKSIEVTLTQRIETMTMVPSATWLSLAIILILIIILAILVIALKFVYPHDTLRNNIECLADVLTLIQGSDGLLWFAERHDIKTLQESGMSTKLGWFKDRTGKVRWGVELVDAPGIEWIDEPRAFEMDRMQQSSMHNRSQSTGGASTIR
;
A
#
# COMPACT_ATOMS: atom_id res chain seq x y z
N MET A 1 46.94 -19.94 -29.71
CA MET A 1 46.02 -20.03 -28.56
C MET A 1 44.61 -20.16 -29.10
N ASN A 2 43.89 -21.22 -28.74
CA ASN A 2 42.56 -21.53 -29.29
C ASN A 2 41.53 -20.43 -28.91
N PRO A 3 40.91 -19.74 -29.89
CA PRO A 3 39.97 -18.64 -29.64
C PRO A 3 38.61 -19.08 -29.07
N THR A 4 38.33 -20.39 -29.04
CA THR A 4 37.05 -20.98 -28.62
C THR A 4 36.91 -21.20 -27.10
N LEU A 5 38.01 -21.18 -26.35
CA LEU A 5 38.01 -21.31 -24.89
C LEU A 5 37.82 -19.97 -24.17
N ALA A 6 38.18 -18.85 -24.81
CA ALA A 6 37.97 -17.52 -24.25
C ALA A 6 36.50 -17.09 -24.37
N THR A 7 35.85 -17.38 -25.50
CA THR A 7 34.50 -16.93 -25.84
C THR A 7 33.40 -17.45 -24.92
N THR A 8 33.57 -18.67 -24.37
CA THR A 8 32.55 -19.33 -23.53
C THR A 8 32.62 -18.95 -22.05
N GLN A 9 33.77 -18.44 -21.56
CA GLN A 9 33.88 -17.93 -20.19
C GLN A 9 33.26 -16.54 -20.03
N TYR A 10 33.46 -15.64 -21.01
CA TYR A 10 32.92 -14.27 -20.94
C TYR A 10 31.39 -14.21 -21.09
N THR A 11 30.78 -15.15 -21.82
CA THR A 11 29.32 -15.18 -22.05
C THR A 11 28.51 -15.58 -20.81
N GLY A 12 28.97 -16.56 -20.01
CA GLY A 12 28.31 -16.93 -18.75
C GLY A 12 28.48 -15.90 -17.62
N GLN A 13 29.52 -15.08 -17.69
CA GLN A 13 29.87 -14.07 -16.69
C GLN A 13 29.07 -12.77 -16.87
N ALA A 14 28.87 -12.32 -18.11
CA ALA A 14 28.01 -11.17 -18.41
C ALA A 14 26.52 -11.44 -18.08
N THR A 15 26.08 -12.70 -18.19
CA THR A 15 24.72 -13.11 -17.83
C THR A 15 24.48 -13.10 -16.32
N PHE A 16 25.47 -13.41 -15.48
CA PHE A 16 25.30 -13.40 -14.01
C PHE A 16 25.02 -11.99 -13.44
N LEU A 17 25.81 -10.99 -13.84
CA LEU A 17 25.54 -9.59 -13.46
C LEU A 17 24.22 -9.10 -14.03
N GLN A 18 23.92 -9.46 -15.28
CA GLN A 18 22.64 -9.10 -15.89
C GLN A 18 21.49 -9.72 -15.12
N ASP A 19 21.56 -10.97 -14.69
CA ASP A 19 20.48 -11.66 -13.97
C ASP A 19 20.35 -11.15 -12.52
N MET A 20 21.47 -10.79 -11.88
CA MET A 20 21.48 -10.18 -10.53
C MET A 20 21.00 -8.72 -10.54
N MET A 21 21.31 -7.97 -11.60
CA MET A 21 20.80 -6.61 -11.85
C MET A 21 19.38 -6.64 -12.44
N ARG A 22 18.96 -7.76 -13.05
CA ARG A 22 17.61 -7.99 -13.59
C ARG A 22 16.68 -8.49 -12.48
N ILE A 23 15.96 -7.53 -11.94
CA ILE A 23 14.51 -7.60 -11.69
C ILE A 23 14.06 -8.34 -10.41
N THR A 24 14.70 -9.40 -9.91
CA THR A 24 14.08 -10.16 -8.80
C THR A 24 14.10 -9.42 -7.46
N THR A 25 15.00 -8.47 -7.27
CA THR A 25 15.14 -7.72 -6.01
C THR A 25 15.02 -6.21 -6.15
N SER A 26 14.89 -5.64 -7.36
CA SER A 26 14.89 -4.18 -7.58
C SER A 26 13.52 -3.49 -7.52
N GLY A 27 12.47 -4.21 -7.11
CA GLY A 27 11.13 -3.65 -6.93
C GLY A 27 11.07 -2.45 -5.97
N TRP A 28 12.02 -2.37 -5.04
CA TRP A 28 12.16 -1.26 -4.09
C TRP A 28 12.38 0.11 -4.76
N MET A 29 12.90 0.15 -5.99
CA MET A 29 13.09 1.42 -6.71
C MET A 29 11.76 2.02 -7.18
N TYR A 30 10.80 1.18 -7.56
CA TYR A 30 9.46 1.62 -7.96
C TYR A 30 8.69 2.13 -6.74
N SER A 31 8.69 1.38 -5.64
CA SER A 31 8.02 1.78 -4.40
C SER A 31 8.64 3.06 -3.80
N ALA A 32 9.96 3.22 -3.89
CA ALA A 32 10.64 4.45 -3.49
C ALA A 32 10.24 5.66 -4.36
N LEU A 33 10.15 5.46 -5.68
CA LEU A 33 9.69 6.50 -6.59
C LEU A 33 8.24 6.88 -6.29
N ASP A 34 7.36 5.89 -6.13
CA ASP A 34 5.94 6.08 -5.84
C ASP A 34 5.72 6.83 -4.52
N GLN A 35 6.55 6.58 -3.49
CA GLN A 35 6.46 7.35 -2.24
C GLN A 35 6.72 8.84 -2.49
N ILE A 36 7.68 9.18 -3.35
CA ILE A 36 8.03 10.57 -3.66
C ILE A 36 6.98 11.20 -4.59
N THR A 37 6.54 10.48 -5.62
CA THR A 37 5.74 11.06 -6.72
C THR A 37 4.23 10.91 -6.52
N LEU A 38 3.79 9.91 -5.75
CA LEU A 38 2.37 9.61 -5.50
C LEU A 38 2.00 9.74 -4.02
N GLY A 39 2.97 9.92 -3.13
CA GLY A 39 2.71 9.99 -1.69
C GLY A 39 2.18 8.69 -1.11
N THR A 40 2.63 7.54 -1.64
CA THR A 40 2.31 6.22 -1.09
C THR A 40 2.87 6.06 0.33
N GLU A 41 2.33 5.07 1.06
CA GLU A 41 2.80 4.77 2.42
C GLU A 41 4.27 4.34 2.43
N GLN A 42 4.96 4.71 3.51
CA GLN A 42 6.34 4.26 3.75
C GLN A 42 6.36 2.74 4.00
N PRO A 43 7.47 2.04 3.68
CA PRO A 43 7.61 0.62 3.98
C PRO A 43 7.35 0.29 5.44
N ASP A 44 6.91 -0.94 5.71
CA ASP A 44 6.88 -1.47 7.07
C ASP A 44 8.27 -1.34 7.73
N TRP A 45 8.27 -1.18 9.04
CA TRP A 45 9.49 -0.96 9.82
C TRP A 45 10.34 0.21 9.30
N SER A 46 9.70 1.28 8.83
CA SER A 46 10.39 2.48 8.37
C SER A 46 9.60 3.76 8.68
N HIS A 47 10.31 4.86 8.92
CA HIS A 47 9.71 6.18 9.15
C HIS A 47 10.73 7.30 8.89
N ASP A 48 10.36 8.33 8.12
CA ASP A 48 11.14 9.54 7.82
C ASP A 48 12.58 9.28 7.36
N GLY A 49 12.78 8.32 6.45
CA GLY A 49 14.09 7.98 5.89
C GLY A 49 14.93 7.06 6.78
N TRP A 50 14.43 6.68 7.96
CA TRP A 50 14.98 5.61 8.77
C TRP A 50 14.29 4.28 8.45
N SER A 51 15.06 3.21 8.48
CA SER A 51 14.60 1.83 8.45
C SER A 51 15.01 1.18 9.78
N PHE A 52 14.11 0.41 10.39
CA PHE A 52 14.28 -0.15 11.73
C PHE A 52 14.33 -1.68 11.64
N THR A 53 15.10 -2.31 12.52
CA THR A 53 15.22 -3.77 12.51
C THR A 53 13.88 -4.42 12.87
N PRO A 54 13.32 -5.28 11.99
CA PRO A 54 12.06 -5.96 12.26
C PRO A 54 12.18 -6.95 13.42
N VAL A 55 11.16 -6.96 14.28
CA VAL A 55 11.03 -7.90 15.40
C VAL A 55 9.76 -8.72 15.22
N ASP A 56 9.84 -10.03 15.44
CA ASP A 56 8.66 -10.90 15.40
C ASP A 56 7.71 -10.55 16.55
N SER A 57 6.57 -9.94 16.20
CA SER A 57 5.52 -9.55 17.13
C SER A 57 4.46 -10.63 17.34
N GLN A 58 4.53 -11.77 16.62
CA GLN A 58 3.57 -12.87 16.73
C GLN A 58 3.58 -13.53 18.13
N GLY A 59 4.70 -13.42 18.85
CA GLY A 59 4.86 -13.89 20.23
C GLY A 59 4.36 -12.91 21.31
N LEU A 60 3.96 -11.68 20.94
CA LEU A 60 3.43 -10.74 21.90
C LEU A 60 2.05 -11.22 22.39
N PRO A 61 1.79 -11.20 23.71
CA PRO A 61 0.53 -11.70 24.26
C PRO A 61 -0.63 -10.92 23.65
N SER A 62 -1.47 -11.62 22.86
CA SER A 62 -2.70 -11.05 22.33
C SER A 62 -3.56 -10.60 23.51
N ILE A 63 -3.74 -9.30 23.66
CA ILE A 63 -4.56 -8.76 24.74
C ILE A 63 -6.01 -9.08 24.41
N ARG A 64 -6.57 -10.06 25.13
CA ARG A 64 -8.01 -10.24 25.18
C ARG A 64 -8.60 -9.01 25.85
N ASN A 65 -9.30 -8.19 25.08
CA ASN A 65 -10.28 -7.27 25.63
C ASN A 65 -11.33 -8.15 26.33
N TYR A 66 -11.22 -8.31 27.65
CA TYR A 66 -12.29 -8.86 28.45
C TYR A 66 -13.42 -7.82 28.47
N SER A 67 -14.27 -7.83 27.44
CA SER A 67 -15.62 -7.31 27.59
C SER A 67 -16.34 -8.29 28.51
N THR A 68 -16.52 -7.91 29.77
CA THR A 68 -17.29 -8.68 30.77
C THR A 68 -18.80 -8.69 30.49
N SER A 69 -19.21 -8.68 29.22
CA SER A 69 -20.61 -8.74 28.79
C SER A 69 -20.95 -9.97 27.94
N ALA A 70 -20.02 -10.89 27.71
CA ALA A 70 -20.34 -12.18 27.11
C ALA A 70 -20.68 -13.20 28.21
N SER A 71 -21.97 -13.42 28.43
CA SER A 71 -22.44 -14.64 29.08
C SER A 71 -21.84 -15.84 28.34
N SER A 72 -21.29 -16.77 29.10
CA SER A 72 -20.70 -18.00 28.60
C SER A 72 -21.77 -18.87 27.93
N GLN A 73 -21.97 -18.67 26.63
CA GLN A 73 -22.63 -19.61 25.73
C GLN A 73 -21.54 -20.27 24.89
N PRO A 74 -21.26 -21.57 25.08
CA PRO A 74 -20.33 -22.28 24.23
C PRO A 74 -21.08 -22.68 22.96
N TRP A 75 -21.01 -21.85 21.92
CA TRP A 75 -21.05 -22.23 20.49
C TRP A 75 -21.20 -20.99 19.60
N SER A 76 -20.07 -20.41 19.22
CA SER A 76 -19.90 -19.83 17.89
C SER A 76 -18.41 -19.85 17.53
N ASN A 77 -18.07 -20.51 16.42
CA ASN A 77 -16.77 -20.41 15.76
C ASN A 77 -16.67 -19.07 15.03
N ALA A 78 -16.80 -17.99 15.80
CA ALA A 78 -16.57 -16.62 15.36
C ALA A 78 -15.65 -15.97 16.38
N SER A 79 -14.44 -16.52 16.52
CA SER A 79 -13.31 -15.79 17.08
C SER A 79 -12.93 -14.72 16.07
N SER A 80 -13.70 -13.64 15.99
CA SER A 80 -13.12 -12.39 15.49
C SER A 80 -12.03 -12.04 16.50
N LEU A 81 -10.79 -12.40 16.16
CA LEU A 81 -9.60 -11.86 16.79
C LEU A 81 -9.69 -10.35 16.63
N LEU A 82 -10.26 -9.68 17.64
CA LEU A 82 -10.12 -8.25 17.80
C LEU A 82 -8.63 -8.01 17.97
N VAL A 83 -7.98 -7.68 16.87
CA VAL A 83 -6.57 -7.31 16.82
C VAL A 83 -6.39 -6.20 17.85
N SER A 84 -5.49 -6.43 18.82
CA SER A 84 -5.25 -5.48 19.89
C SER A 84 -4.82 -4.14 19.29
N THR A 85 -5.54 -3.05 19.60
CA THR A 85 -5.18 -1.67 19.22
C THR A 85 -4.10 -1.09 20.13
N ALA A 86 -3.33 -1.93 20.81
CA ALA A 86 -2.29 -1.50 21.71
C ALA A 86 -1.11 -0.89 20.94
N ASN A 87 -0.55 0.17 21.50
CA ASN A 87 0.71 0.73 21.03
C ASN A 87 1.84 0.03 21.76
N VAL A 88 2.80 -0.46 21.00
CA VAL A 88 3.95 -1.18 21.52
C VAL A 88 5.16 -0.26 21.38
N THR A 89 5.84 0.01 22.48
CA THR A 89 7.06 0.81 22.50
C THR A 89 8.25 -0.11 22.76
N MET A 90 9.25 -0.07 21.90
CA MET A 90 10.47 -0.88 22.05
C MET A 90 11.70 -0.13 21.57
N THR A 91 12.88 -0.60 21.97
CA THR A 91 14.16 -0.09 21.48
C THR A 91 14.72 -1.05 20.44
N THR A 92 15.14 -0.53 19.30
CA THR A 92 15.69 -1.29 18.17
C THR A 92 16.80 -0.50 17.47
N SER A 93 17.63 -1.18 16.68
CA SER A 93 18.59 -0.54 15.79
C SER A 93 17.88 0.10 14.59
N ALA A 94 18.35 1.29 14.21
CA ALA A 94 17.85 2.05 13.08
C ALA A 94 18.99 2.36 12.10
N LEU A 95 18.72 2.18 10.81
CA LEU A 95 19.61 2.46 9.70
C LEU A 95 19.10 3.66 8.91
N ARG A 96 20.04 4.50 8.47
CA ARG A 96 19.79 5.58 7.51
C ARG A 96 20.93 5.67 6.53
N ALA A 97 20.65 6.09 5.31
CA ALA A 97 21.69 6.48 4.36
C ALA A 97 21.67 8.00 4.15
N ARG A 98 22.83 8.59 3.90
CA ARG A 98 22.97 10.00 3.54
C ARG A 98 24.10 10.19 2.55
N LEU A 99 24.12 11.34 1.90
CA LEU A 99 25.19 11.73 1.00
C LEU A 99 26.07 12.80 1.63
N GLN A 100 27.37 12.71 1.37
CA GLN A 100 28.33 13.78 1.58
C GLN A 100 28.70 14.32 0.20
N CYS A 101 28.12 15.47 -0.16
CA CYS A 101 28.26 16.03 -1.49
C CYS A 101 29.14 17.28 -1.50
N SER A 102 29.91 17.44 -2.56
CA SER A 102 30.60 18.67 -2.91
C SER A 102 30.09 19.21 -4.25
N LYS A 103 30.06 20.54 -4.37
CA LYS A 103 29.60 21.23 -5.58
C LYS A 103 30.78 21.36 -6.55
N VAL A 104 30.57 21.02 -7.81
CA VAL A 104 31.57 21.19 -8.86
C VAL A 104 31.16 22.34 -9.77
N GLU A 105 32.08 23.27 -10.04
CA GLU A 105 31.81 24.40 -10.90
C GLU A 105 31.70 23.98 -12.37
N THR A 106 30.63 24.43 -13.03
CA THR A 106 30.29 24.10 -14.42
C THR A 106 30.28 25.31 -15.35
N ARG A 107 30.73 26.50 -14.90
CA ARG A 107 30.79 27.69 -15.76
C ARG A 107 31.94 27.57 -16.75
N ASN A 108 31.62 27.63 -18.04
CA ASN A 108 32.54 27.52 -19.20
C ASN A 108 33.27 26.17 -19.30
N PRO A 109 32.56 25.06 -19.49
CA PRO A 109 33.24 23.79 -19.51
C PRO A 109 33.98 23.59 -20.82
N SER A 110 35.30 23.45 -20.74
CA SER A 110 36.16 23.02 -21.85
C SER A 110 35.73 21.66 -22.44
N TRP A 111 34.92 20.88 -21.71
CA TRP A 111 34.38 19.59 -22.16
C TRP A 111 33.23 19.68 -23.18
N PHE A 112 32.55 20.82 -23.35
CA PHE A 112 31.62 21.03 -24.47
C PHE A 112 32.33 21.28 -25.81
N VAL A 113 33.62 21.61 -25.76
CA VAL A 113 34.43 22.05 -26.92
C VAL A 113 35.13 20.87 -27.60
N ILE A 114 35.00 19.65 -27.07
CA ILE A 114 35.49 18.46 -27.75
C ILE A 114 34.59 18.24 -28.96
N ASN A 115 35.14 18.65 -30.10
CA ASN A 115 34.57 18.55 -31.43
C ASN A 115 33.96 17.15 -31.58
N GLU A 116 32.64 17.01 -31.79
CA GLU A 116 31.97 15.71 -32.01
C GLU A 116 32.61 14.86 -33.12
N ILE A 117 33.60 15.38 -33.86
CA ILE A 117 34.45 14.60 -34.77
C ILE A 117 35.08 13.45 -33.97
N ASP A 118 35.31 13.63 -32.67
CA ASP A 118 35.82 12.62 -31.75
C ASP A 118 34.78 11.63 -31.22
N LEU A 119 33.46 11.92 -31.29
CA LEU A 119 32.43 10.86 -31.15
C LEU A 119 32.62 9.80 -32.24
N PHE A 120 33.06 10.21 -33.44
CA PHE A 120 33.27 9.35 -34.60
C PHE A 120 34.73 8.86 -34.73
N SER A 121 35.71 9.57 -34.15
CA SER A 121 37.15 9.27 -34.26
C SER A 121 37.67 8.30 -33.19
N GLY A 122 36.91 8.05 -32.12
CA GLY A 122 37.26 7.03 -31.12
C GLY A 122 37.17 5.59 -31.67
N PHE A 123 36.29 5.34 -32.64
CA PHE A 123 36.04 4.01 -33.20
C PHE A 123 36.82 3.72 -34.49
N TYR A 124 37.28 4.76 -35.18
CA TYR A 124 38.09 4.62 -36.39
C TYR A 124 39.28 5.58 -36.32
N PRO A 125 40.49 5.17 -36.78
CA PRO A 125 41.63 6.07 -36.86
C PRO A 125 41.21 7.40 -37.51
N LYS A 126 41.65 8.54 -36.99
CA LYS A 126 41.33 9.90 -37.49
C LYS A 126 41.48 10.09 -39.02
N ASN A 127 42.18 9.18 -39.69
CA ASN A 127 42.41 9.14 -41.14
C ASN A 127 41.54 8.16 -41.93
N SER A 128 40.56 7.48 -41.31
CA SER A 128 39.67 6.56 -42.03
C SER A 128 38.72 7.32 -42.96
N THR A 129 38.43 6.74 -44.13
CA THR A 129 37.45 7.28 -45.08
C THR A 129 36.04 7.33 -44.49
N VAL A 130 35.70 6.38 -43.62
CA VAL A 130 34.41 6.31 -42.90
C VAL A 130 34.23 7.48 -41.94
N ALA A 131 35.27 7.82 -41.16
CA ALA A 131 35.22 8.96 -40.25
C ALA A 131 35.08 10.27 -41.03
N LYS A 132 35.84 10.45 -42.13
CA LYS A 132 35.77 11.67 -42.96
C LYS A 132 34.40 11.87 -43.61
N ASP A 133 33.85 10.85 -44.27
CA ASP A 133 32.56 10.94 -44.98
C ASP A 133 31.38 11.19 -44.02
N THR A 134 31.44 10.62 -42.81
CA THR A 134 30.45 10.88 -41.75
C THR A 134 30.57 12.31 -41.22
N THR A 135 31.79 12.78 -40.97
CA THR A 135 32.07 14.11 -40.38
C THR A 135 31.67 15.25 -41.32
N ASP A 136 31.96 15.13 -42.61
CA ASP A 136 31.64 16.16 -43.62
C ASP A 136 30.12 16.30 -43.88
N ARG A 137 29.32 15.33 -43.41
CA ARG A 137 27.86 15.28 -43.58
C ARG A 137 27.05 15.58 -42.32
N LEU A 138 27.71 15.79 -41.18
CA LEU A 138 27.05 16.25 -39.95
C LEU A 138 26.72 17.74 -40.06
N ASN A 139 25.44 18.05 -40.24
CA ASN A 139 24.95 19.43 -40.16
C ASN A 139 24.90 19.85 -38.68
N ARG A 140 26.03 20.35 -38.15
CA ARG A 140 26.14 20.81 -36.76
C ARG A 140 25.43 22.13 -36.58
N THR A 141 24.23 22.07 -36.04
CA THR A 141 23.43 23.26 -35.70
C THR A 141 23.42 23.53 -34.19
N GLY A 142 24.06 22.67 -33.38
CA GLY A 142 24.13 22.79 -31.92
C GLY A 142 25.28 21.99 -31.27
N TYR A 143 25.19 21.82 -29.95
CA TYR A 143 26.12 21.15 -29.05
C TYR A 143 25.59 19.79 -28.61
N VAL A 144 26.39 18.73 -28.70
CA VAL A 144 25.99 17.39 -28.28
C VAL A 144 26.71 17.00 -26.99
N LEU A 145 26.02 16.22 -26.17
CA LEU A 145 26.57 15.72 -24.92
C LEU A 145 27.61 14.64 -25.20
N PRO A 146 28.84 14.75 -24.66
CA PRO A 146 29.84 13.71 -24.81
C PRO A 146 29.48 12.46 -23.98
N HIS A 147 30.14 11.33 -24.25
CA HIS A 147 29.99 10.12 -23.43
C HIS A 147 30.49 10.35 -22.00
N THR A 148 31.64 11.03 -21.88
CA THR A 148 32.36 11.31 -20.64
C THR A 148 32.61 12.82 -20.51
N ILE A 149 32.47 13.34 -19.30
CA ILE A 149 32.78 14.73 -18.93
C ILE A 149 33.89 14.77 -17.89
N PHE A 150 34.60 15.89 -17.83
CA PHE A 150 35.72 16.11 -16.90
C PHE A 150 36.85 15.06 -17.03
N ASN A 151 37.15 14.65 -18.26
CA ASN A 151 38.23 13.70 -18.58
C ASN A 151 39.57 14.12 -17.96
N ASP A 152 40.34 13.15 -17.48
CA ASP A 152 41.66 13.37 -16.86
C ASP A 152 41.61 14.23 -15.58
N THR A 153 40.43 14.31 -14.93
CA THR A 153 40.26 14.98 -13.63
C THR A 153 39.68 14.03 -12.57
N ALA A 154 39.71 14.45 -11.31
CA ALA A 154 39.10 13.70 -10.21
C ALA A 154 37.57 13.54 -10.32
N HIS A 155 36.89 14.35 -11.13
CA HIS A 155 35.44 14.32 -11.32
C HIS A 155 35.02 13.66 -12.64
N GLU A 156 35.92 12.91 -13.27
CA GLU A 156 35.61 12.18 -14.51
C GLU A 156 34.40 11.26 -14.30
N THR A 157 33.42 11.39 -15.19
CA THR A 157 32.18 10.60 -15.13
C THR A 157 31.50 10.53 -16.50
N SER A 158 30.64 9.54 -16.72
CA SER A 158 29.77 9.52 -17.89
C SER A 158 28.62 10.53 -17.77
N VAL A 159 28.06 11.00 -18.89
CA VAL A 159 26.84 11.85 -18.87
C VAL A 159 25.60 11.01 -18.59
N PHE A 160 25.49 9.85 -19.22
CA PHE A 160 24.48 8.83 -18.91
C PHE A 160 24.92 8.00 -17.68
N SER A 161 24.15 6.99 -17.27
CA SER A 161 24.52 6.08 -16.16
C SER A 161 25.76 5.22 -16.46
N ARG A 162 26.03 4.99 -17.75
CA ARG A 162 27.26 4.37 -18.29
C ARG A 162 27.84 5.21 -19.43
N THR A 163 28.95 4.80 -20.02
CA THR A 163 29.66 5.50 -21.11
C THR A 163 28.95 5.45 -22.48
N SER A 164 27.62 5.50 -22.51
CA SER A 164 26.82 5.57 -23.74
C SER A 164 26.38 7.01 -24.04
N ALA A 165 26.16 7.31 -25.32
CA ALA A 165 25.66 8.60 -25.76
C ALA A 165 24.14 8.69 -25.62
N ILE A 166 23.67 9.85 -25.17
CA ILE A 166 22.25 10.15 -25.04
C ILE A 166 21.71 10.56 -26.41
N GLN A 167 20.63 9.88 -26.83
CA GLN A 167 20.03 10.04 -28.15
C GLN A 167 18.71 10.84 -28.09
N CYS A 168 17.97 10.70 -27.01
CA CYS A 168 16.68 11.33 -26.73
C CYS A 168 16.84 12.39 -25.62
N CYS A 169 15.95 13.35 -25.39
CA CYS A 169 14.65 13.61 -25.99
C CYS A 169 14.45 15.12 -26.15
N SER A 170 14.21 15.62 -27.36
CA SER A 170 13.77 17.01 -27.56
C SER A 170 12.27 17.13 -27.35
N ASN A 171 11.82 18.10 -26.53
CA ASN A 171 10.39 18.40 -26.35
C ASN A 171 9.74 18.80 -27.69
N LYS A 172 8.70 18.07 -28.10
CA LYS A 172 7.95 18.33 -29.35
C LYS A 172 6.79 19.32 -29.21
N THR A 173 6.39 19.63 -27.98
CA THR A 173 5.26 20.53 -27.66
C THR A 173 5.70 21.97 -27.42
N ASP A 174 6.95 22.16 -27.01
CA ASP A 174 7.59 23.45 -26.80
C ASP A 174 8.11 24.04 -28.13
N PRO A 175 7.69 25.26 -28.53
CA PRO A 175 8.21 25.95 -29.71
C PRO A 175 9.74 26.08 -29.73
N GLU A 176 10.38 26.13 -28.56
CA GLU A 176 11.84 26.22 -28.42
C GLU A 176 12.52 24.85 -28.34
N GLY A 177 11.75 23.79 -28.15
CA GLY A 177 12.20 22.41 -28.12
C GLY A 177 13.15 22.09 -26.97
N ARG A 178 12.80 22.39 -25.72
CA ARG A 178 13.71 22.19 -24.56
C ARG A 178 13.89 20.73 -24.18
N ALA A 179 15.00 20.40 -23.52
CA ALA A 179 15.22 19.09 -22.91
C ALA A 179 15.80 19.22 -21.50
N ALA A 180 15.46 18.27 -20.64
CA ALA A 180 16.05 18.07 -19.33
C ALA A 180 16.64 16.66 -19.24
N VAL A 181 17.93 16.59 -18.97
CA VAL A 181 18.71 15.37 -18.87
C VAL A 181 19.27 15.22 -17.47
N GLY A 182 18.96 14.11 -16.80
CA GLY A 182 19.35 13.88 -15.41
C GLY A 182 19.73 12.43 -15.15
N TYR A 183 20.98 12.20 -14.78
CA TYR A 183 21.46 10.85 -14.49
C TYR A 183 22.44 10.85 -13.33
N TRP A 184 22.38 9.79 -12.55
CA TRP A 184 23.35 9.43 -11.53
C TRP A 184 24.31 8.43 -12.16
N SER A 185 25.60 8.65 -12.00
CA SER A 185 26.61 7.74 -12.53
C SER A 185 27.83 7.71 -11.63
N GLN A 186 28.56 6.62 -11.69
CA GLN A 186 29.84 6.51 -11.01
C GLN A 186 30.86 7.56 -11.46
N MET A 187 31.75 7.92 -10.55
CA MET A 187 33.01 8.55 -10.91
C MET A 187 34.04 7.51 -11.34
N ASN A 188 35.00 7.96 -12.15
CA ASN A 188 36.00 7.12 -12.81
C ASN A 188 35.33 6.06 -13.69
N THR A 189 35.20 6.38 -14.97
CA THR A 189 34.45 5.55 -15.92
C THR A 189 35.07 4.16 -16.13
N THR A 190 36.37 4.03 -15.91
CA THR A 190 37.13 2.78 -16.07
C THR A 190 37.04 1.83 -14.87
N ALA A 191 36.66 2.34 -13.68
CA ALA A 191 36.77 1.60 -12.42
C ALA A 191 35.69 0.53 -12.18
N TRP A 192 34.51 0.65 -12.79
CA TRP A 192 33.39 -0.26 -12.46
C TRP A 192 32.95 -1.14 -13.62
N TRP A 193 33.12 -0.66 -14.85
CA TRP A 193 32.67 -1.36 -16.06
C TRP A 193 33.86 -1.65 -16.94
N GLY A 194 34.96 -2.18 -16.40
CA GLY A 194 36.18 -2.51 -17.15
C GLY A 194 35.88 -3.38 -18.38
N PHE A 195 35.49 -2.73 -19.48
CA PHE A 195 35.27 -3.28 -20.81
C PHE A 195 36.30 -2.73 -21.78
N ASP A 196 37.35 -2.06 -21.27
CA ASP A 196 38.54 -1.89 -22.06
C ASP A 196 39.24 -3.26 -22.16
N ALA A 197 39.12 -3.88 -23.33
CA ALA A 197 39.82 -5.11 -23.69
C ALA A 197 41.36 -4.99 -23.58
N SER A 198 41.89 -3.77 -23.42
CA SER A 198 43.31 -3.50 -23.18
C SER A 198 43.76 -3.68 -21.73
N LEU A 199 42.84 -3.64 -20.75
CA LEU A 199 43.10 -3.94 -19.35
C LEU A 199 43.06 -5.47 -19.16
N GLY A 200 44.19 -6.11 -19.45
CA GLY A 200 44.34 -7.57 -19.46
C GLY A 200 43.87 -8.28 -18.18
N LYS A 201 43.73 -9.60 -18.28
CA LYS A 201 43.36 -10.58 -17.23
C LYS A 201 43.46 -10.04 -15.78
N SER A 202 42.35 -9.51 -15.29
CA SER A 202 42.02 -9.41 -13.87
C SER A 202 40.49 -9.23 -13.81
N ALA A 203 39.72 -10.28 -13.58
CA ALA A 203 39.48 -10.94 -12.29
C ALA A 203 38.26 -10.31 -11.60
N TRP A 204 37.17 -11.08 -11.54
CA TRP A 204 35.92 -10.83 -10.81
C TRP A 204 36.10 -10.80 -9.28
N VAL A 205 37.34 -10.70 -8.80
CA VAL A 205 37.66 -10.46 -7.40
C VAL A 205 37.81 -8.95 -7.31
N ASP A 206 36.96 -8.33 -6.48
CA ASP A 206 36.92 -6.87 -6.33
C ASP A 206 36.25 -6.13 -7.53
N TYR A 207 35.09 -6.62 -7.98
CA TYR A 207 34.26 -5.89 -8.95
C TYR A 207 33.81 -4.55 -8.36
N GLY A 208 34.05 -3.47 -9.12
CA GLY A 208 33.80 -2.10 -8.71
C GLY A 208 35.10 -1.33 -8.46
N PRO A 209 35.02 -0.15 -7.86
CA PRO A 209 36.16 0.72 -7.67
C PRO A 209 37.14 0.14 -6.64
N ALA A 210 38.39 0.59 -6.74
CA ALA A 210 39.46 0.20 -5.82
C ALA A 210 39.18 0.56 -4.35
N GLU A 211 38.32 1.56 -4.11
CA GLU A 211 37.94 2.00 -2.77
C GLU A 211 36.42 2.12 -2.63
N TRP A 212 35.90 1.64 -1.49
CA TRP A 212 34.48 1.71 -1.14
C TRP A 212 34.24 2.49 0.18
N PRO A 213 33.11 3.22 0.31
CA PRO A 213 32.20 3.55 -0.76
C PRO A 213 32.83 4.58 -1.73
N PRO A 214 32.56 4.45 -3.04
CA PRO A 214 33.05 5.37 -4.05
C PRO A 214 32.21 6.64 -4.14
N SER A 215 32.82 7.69 -4.67
CA SER A 215 32.09 8.87 -5.13
C SER A 215 31.31 8.56 -6.41
N PHE A 216 30.16 9.20 -6.56
CA PHE A 216 29.35 9.19 -7.77
C PHE A 216 28.86 10.59 -8.08
N ALA A 217 28.57 10.84 -9.35
CA ALA A 217 28.13 12.12 -9.87
C ALA A 217 26.60 12.15 -10.00
N ILE A 218 26.00 13.26 -9.55
CA ILE A 218 24.64 13.66 -9.92
C ILE A 218 24.75 14.83 -10.88
N LYS A 219 24.19 14.67 -12.08
CA LYS A 219 24.24 15.70 -13.13
C LYS A 219 22.83 16.08 -13.53
N TRP A 220 22.61 17.38 -13.69
CA TRP A 220 21.35 17.92 -14.16
C TRP A 220 21.62 18.95 -15.26
N ILE A 221 21.10 18.71 -16.46
CA ILE A 221 21.37 19.51 -17.66
C ILE A 221 20.03 19.92 -18.26
N VAL A 222 19.86 21.22 -18.54
CA VAL A 222 18.62 21.74 -19.13
C VAL A 222 18.97 22.76 -20.18
N GLY A 223 18.28 22.73 -21.32
CA GLY A 223 18.47 23.74 -22.35
C GLY A 223 17.59 23.55 -23.58
N PRO A 224 17.58 24.53 -24.50
CA PRO A 224 16.88 24.42 -25.76
C PRO A 224 17.59 23.42 -26.67
N THR A 225 16.82 22.53 -27.31
CA THR A 225 17.35 21.45 -28.16
C THR A 225 16.75 21.45 -29.56
N THR A 226 17.45 20.76 -30.45
CA THR A 226 17.01 20.38 -31.79
C THR A 226 17.42 18.92 -32.03
N THR A 227 16.76 18.25 -32.96
CA THR A 227 17.15 16.90 -33.36
C THR A 227 17.67 16.95 -34.79
N SER A 228 18.84 16.36 -35.01
CA SER A 228 19.45 16.22 -36.34
C SER A 228 19.49 14.75 -36.74
N ASN A 229 19.23 14.46 -38.02
CA ASN A 229 19.44 13.11 -38.57
C ASN A 229 20.88 12.99 -39.07
N VAL A 230 21.55 11.90 -38.73
CA VAL A 230 22.92 11.58 -39.13
C VAL A 230 22.94 10.19 -39.73
N THR A 231 23.36 10.08 -40.99
CA THR A 231 23.58 8.80 -41.64
C THR A 231 25.05 8.42 -41.47
N VAL A 232 25.30 7.26 -40.89
CA VAL A 232 26.64 6.69 -40.79
C VAL A 232 26.75 5.50 -41.72
N TYR A 233 27.87 5.41 -42.44
CA TYR A 233 28.16 4.28 -43.32
C TYR A 233 29.13 3.31 -42.64
N THR A 234 28.66 2.10 -42.33
CA THR A 234 29.50 1.03 -41.77
C THR A 234 29.70 -0.02 -42.86
N ASN A 235 30.95 -0.25 -43.30
CA ASN A 235 31.27 -1.16 -44.42
C ASN A 235 30.46 -0.89 -45.70
N GLY A 236 30.14 0.38 -45.98
CA GLY A 236 29.36 0.80 -47.16
C GLY A 236 27.83 0.70 -47.00
N ALA A 237 27.32 0.17 -45.88
CA ALA A 237 25.89 0.17 -45.56
C ALA A 237 25.50 1.41 -44.74
N PRO A 238 24.49 2.20 -45.16
CA PRO A 238 24.00 3.33 -44.39
C PRO A 238 23.20 2.87 -43.16
N SER A 239 23.35 3.60 -42.06
CA SER A 239 22.55 3.48 -40.84
C SER A 239 22.18 4.88 -40.39
N ASP A 240 20.89 5.17 -40.28
CA ASP A 240 20.38 6.48 -39.92
C ASP A 240 20.16 6.56 -38.41
N TYR A 241 20.77 7.57 -37.79
CA TYR A 241 20.64 7.89 -36.38
C TYR A 241 20.00 9.27 -36.22
N LYS A 242 19.23 9.44 -35.14
CA LYS A 242 18.81 10.77 -34.68
C LYS A 242 19.70 11.20 -33.55
N ILE A 243 20.16 12.44 -33.51
CA ILE A 243 20.99 12.96 -32.42
C ILE A 243 20.34 14.22 -31.87
N MET A 244 20.14 14.25 -30.55
CA MET A 244 19.71 15.45 -29.83
C MET A 244 20.90 16.40 -29.68
N GLN A 245 20.71 17.66 -30.05
CA GLN A 245 21.70 18.73 -29.92
C GLN A 245 21.10 19.89 -29.15
N PHE A 246 21.85 20.49 -28.23
CA PHE A 246 21.47 21.75 -27.59
C PHE A 246 21.81 22.93 -28.51
N LYS A 247 20.90 23.89 -28.67
CA LYS A 247 21.13 25.05 -29.56
C LYS A 247 22.24 25.98 -29.03
N GLU A 248 22.42 25.99 -27.72
CA GLU A 248 23.46 26.73 -26.99
C GLU A 248 24.10 25.80 -25.96
N VAL A 249 25.22 26.21 -25.37
CA VAL A 249 25.84 25.43 -24.28
C VAL A 249 24.87 25.38 -23.11
N PRO A 250 24.28 24.21 -22.77
CA PRO A 250 23.25 24.15 -21.77
C PRO A 250 23.84 24.38 -20.37
N PRO A 251 23.14 25.11 -19.49
CA PRO A 251 23.49 25.14 -18.07
C PRO A 251 23.42 23.74 -17.46
N MET A 252 24.33 23.48 -16.53
CA MET A 252 24.45 22.21 -15.81
C MET A 252 24.66 22.47 -14.32
N ALA A 253 23.99 21.68 -13.48
CA ALA A 253 24.39 21.48 -12.09
C ALA A 253 25.07 20.11 -11.93
N PHE A 254 26.10 20.07 -11.09
CA PHE A 254 26.90 18.87 -10.84
C PHE A 254 27.20 18.74 -9.35
N LEU A 255 27.01 17.53 -8.82
CA LEU A 255 27.40 17.14 -7.47
C LEU A 255 28.32 15.93 -7.50
N ASP A 256 29.39 15.98 -6.74
CA ASP A 256 30.23 14.83 -6.38
C ASP A 256 29.81 14.34 -5.00
N CYS A 257 29.21 13.16 -4.92
CA CYS A 257 28.63 12.65 -3.70
C CYS A 257 29.23 11.31 -3.30
N LYS A 258 29.55 11.19 -2.01
CA LYS A 258 29.96 9.94 -1.37
C LYS A 258 28.85 9.45 -0.44
N PRO A 259 28.37 8.20 -0.57
CA PRO A 259 27.31 7.68 0.28
C PRO A 259 27.87 7.26 1.65
N VAL A 260 27.04 7.43 2.67
CA VAL A 260 27.30 6.98 4.04
C VAL A 260 26.06 6.29 4.55
N ILE A 261 26.22 5.05 5.01
CA ILE A 261 25.21 4.33 5.78
C ILE A 261 25.58 4.46 7.25
N GLU A 262 24.62 4.84 8.07
CA GLU A 262 24.81 5.07 9.49
C GLU A 262 23.74 4.36 10.32
N GLU A 263 24.12 4.03 11.54
CA GLU A 263 23.33 3.29 12.51
C GLU A 263 23.17 4.10 13.78
N ALA A 264 21.99 4.02 14.40
CA ALA A 264 21.74 4.53 15.73
C ALA A 264 20.70 3.66 16.45
N ASP A 265 20.76 3.62 17.78
CA ASP A 265 19.66 3.08 18.57
C ASP A 265 18.46 4.02 18.51
N ALA A 266 17.27 3.46 18.36
CA ALA A 266 16.02 4.20 18.33
C ALA A 266 14.95 3.54 19.20
N GLN A 267 14.20 4.36 19.91
CA GLN A 267 12.94 3.97 20.52
C GLN A 267 11.84 4.15 19.48
N ILE A 268 11.10 3.09 19.18
CA ILE A 268 9.99 3.10 18.22
C ILE A 268 8.67 2.83 18.92
N VAL A 269 7.61 3.40 18.38
CA VAL A 269 6.22 3.11 18.75
C VAL A 269 5.55 2.46 17.55
N LEU A 270 5.13 1.21 17.70
CA LEU A 270 4.46 0.43 16.67
C LEU A 270 2.99 0.14 17.02
N SER A 271 2.16 0.06 16.00
CA SER A 271 0.80 -0.47 16.12
C SER A 271 0.85 -2.00 16.18
N HIS A 272 0.42 -2.59 17.29
CA HIS A 272 0.45 -4.05 17.49
C HIS A 272 -0.30 -4.82 16.38
N GLY A 273 -1.33 -4.20 15.79
CA GLY A 273 -2.17 -4.85 14.78
C GLY A 273 -1.71 -4.74 13.33
N GLU A 274 -0.94 -3.69 13.02
CA GLU A 274 -0.59 -3.33 11.64
C GLU A 274 0.90 -3.51 11.36
N GLY A 275 1.75 -3.67 12.39
CA GLY A 275 3.21 -3.74 12.22
C GLY A 275 3.85 -2.43 11.76
N ARG A 276 3.05 -1.36 11.63
CA ARG A 276 3.48 -0.03 11.20
C ARG A 276 4.06 0.78 12.35
N ILE A 277 5.13 1.52 12.07
CA ILE A 277 5.72 2.48 13.00
C ILE A 277 4.90 3.77 12.99
N LEU A 278 4.45 4.16 14.17
CA LEU A 278 3.65 5.36 14.41
C LEU A 278 4.51 6.57 14.77
N ASP A 279 5.60 6.34 15.52
CA ASP A 279 6.52 7.38 15.95
C ASP A 279 7.89 6.76 16.30
N TYR A 280 8.94 7.58 16.31
CA TYR A 280 10.27 7.15 16.71
C TYR A 280 11.10 8.29 17.33
N LYS A 281 12.06 7.89 18.16
CA LYS A 281 13.06 8.77 18.75
C LYS A 281 14.43 8.11 18.70
N VAL A 282 15.36 8.75 17.99
CA VAL A 282 16.77 8.34 17.97
C VAL A 282 17.38 8.63 19.35
N LEU A 283 18.03 7.64 19.95
CA LEU A 283 18.54 7.68 21.33
C LEU A 283 20.02 8.08 21.42
N GLY A 284 20.76 8.01 20.31
CA GLY A 284 22.19 8.34 20.25
C GLY A 284 22.59 9.08 18.97
N GLU A 285 23.87 9.46 18.88
CA GLU A 285 24.41 10.04 17.65
C GLU A 285 24.60 8.97 16.57
N PRO A 286 24.14 9.19 15.33
CA PRO A 286 24.33 8.24 14.25
C PRO A 286 25.81 7.98 13.95
N ARG A 287 26.18 6.71 13.91
CA ARG A 287 27.54 6.24 13.65
C ARG A 287 27.63 5.68 12.23
N ALA A 288 28.60 6.17 11.45
CA ALA A 288 28.87 5.62 10.12
C ALA A 288 29.35 4.16 10.21
N LEU A 289 28.77 3.30 9.39
CA LEU A 289 29.12 1.89 9.28
C LEU A 289 30.14 1.62 8.17
N VAL A 290 31.04 0.66 8.43
CA VAL A 290 32.06 0.21 7.47
C VAL A 290 31.65 -1.11 6.81
N ASP A 291 31.09 -2.03 7.59
CA ASP A 291 30.62 -3.36 7.18
C ASP A 291 29.72 -3.41 5.92
N PRO A 292 28.86 -2.39 5.64
CA PRO A 292 28.06 -2.36 4.42
C PRO A 292 28.88 -2.27 3.13
N TRP A 293 30.19 -2.04 3.25
CA TRP A 293 31.12 -1.73 2.18
C TRP A 293 32.37 -2.63 2.19
N THR A 294 32.34 -3.82 2.81
CA THR A 294 33.54 -4.66 2.97
C THR A 294 33.67 -5.80 1.96
N ALA A 295 32.57 -6.27 1.37
CA ALA A 295 32.57 -7.37 0.41
C ALA A 295 32.08 -6.94 -0.97
N HIS A 296 32.87 -7.27 -2.00
CA HIS A 296 32.72 -6.75 -3.37
C HIS A 296 32.64 -7.88 -4.39
N PHE A 297 31.48 -8.55 -4.43
CA PHE A 297 31.15 -9.61 -5.39
C PHE A 297 32.21 -10.72 -5.51
N ARG A 298 32.78 -11.14 -4.38
CA ARG A 298 33.81 -12.19 -4.34
C ARG A 298 33.19 -13.57 -4.54
N HIS A 299 33.64 -14.34 -5.53
CA HIS A 299 33.16 -15.71 -5.72
C HIS A 299 33.54 -16.61 -4.53
N VAL A 300 32.61 -17.48 -4.13
CA VAL A 300 32.83 -18.44 -3.03
C VAL A 300 33.88 -19.51 -3.41
N ASN A 301 34.08 -19.78 -4.71
CA ASN A 301 35.01 -20.79 -5.20
C ASN A 301 35.78 -20.28 -6.43
N GLU A 302 36.98 -19.73 -6.20
CA GLU A 302 37.85 -19.21 -7.28
C GLU A 302 38.25 -20.29 -8.31
N SER A 303 38.24 -21.56 -7.90
CA SER A 303 38.64 -22.72 -8.72
C SER A 303 37.60 -23.10 -9.78
N ASN A 304 36.33 -22.71 -9.63
CA ASN A 304 35.27 -23.06 -10.57
C ASN A 304 34.35 -21.85 -10.86
N PRO A 305 34.69 -21.01 -11.86
CA PRO A 305 33.94 -19.79 -12.21
C PRO A 305 32.53 -20.04 -12.80
N LYS A 306 32.02 -21.27 -12.66
CA LYS A 306 30.63 -21.64 -12.92
C LYS A 306 29.75 -21.59 -11.66
N ASP A 307 30.35 -21.42 -10.48
CA ASP A 307 29.57 -21.21 -9.24
C ASP A 307 28.97 -19.80 -9.25
N SER A 308 27.64 -19.74 -9.42
CA SER A 308 26.83 -18.51 -9.46
C SER A 308 26.62 -17.85 -8.10
N ILE A 309 27.48 -18.10 -7.12
CA ILE A 309 27.34 -17.58 -5.76
C ILE A 309 28.52 -16.66 -5.46
N ALA A 310 28.22 -15.39 -5.16
CA ALA A 310 29.17 -14.37 -4.79
C ALA A 310 28.79 -13.74 -3.45
N THR A 311 29.80 -13.38 -2.66
CA THR A 311 29.64 -12.63 -1.41
C THR A 311 29.70 -11.13 -1.70
N VAL A 312 28.69 -10.39 -1.26
CA VAL A 312 28.58 -8.94 -1.43
C VAL A 312 27.98 -8.30 -0.20
N SER A 313 28.51 -7.14 0.21
CA SER A 313 27.91 -6.34 1.28
C SER A 313 26.70 -5.56 0.75
N TYR A 314 25.67 -5.41 1.56
CA TYR A 314 24.40 -4.80 1.12
C TYR A 314 24.54 -3.34 0.64
N GLY A 315 25.50 -2.57 1.16
CA GLY A 315 25.78 -1.21 0.70
C GLY A 315 26.38 -1.20 -0.71
N SER A 316 27.37 -2.06 -0.98
CA SER A 316 27.91 -2.26 -2.32
C SER A 316 26.85 -2.72 -3.31
N TYR A 317 25.97 -3.64 -2.89
CA TYR A 317 24.85 -4.11 -3.71
C TYR A 317 23.85 -3.00 -4.03
N PHE A 318 23.39 -2.27 -3.01
CA PHE A 318 22.47 -1.14 -3.13
C PHE A 318 22.99 -0.08 -4.11
N LEU A 319 24.23 0.37 -3.93
CA LEU A 319 24.79 1.43 -4.76
C LEU A 319 24.98 0.98 -6.21
N THR A 320 25.44 -0.27 -6.42
CA THR A 320 25.61 -0.84 -7.76
C THR A 320 24.29 -0.91 -8.51
N GLN A 321 23.23 -1.39 -7.85
CA GLN A 321 21.89 -1.40 -8.46
C GLN A 321 21.42 0.02 -8.75
N LEU A 322 21.49 0.92 -7.77
CA LEU A 322 21.02 2.30 -7.90
C LEU A 322 21.63 3.02 -9.11
N LEU A 323 22.94 2.89 -9.31
CA LEU A 323 23.65 3.58 -10.40
C LEU A 323 23.52 2.89 -11.76
N GLY A 324 23.36 1.56 -11.80
CA GLY A 324 23.31 0.79 -13.05
C GLY A 324 21.92 0.47 -13.57
N ALA A 325 20.86 0.62 -12.76
CA ALA A 325 19.52 0.12 -13.10
C ALA A 325 18.88 0.80 -14.31
N SER A 326 19.24 2.05 -14.63
CA SER A 326 18.71 2.78 -15.79
C SER A 326 19.30 2.33 -17.13
N SER A 327 20.26 1.39 -17.13
CA SER A 327 20.89 0.86 -18.34
C SER A 327 21.20 -0.63 -18.22
N ILE A 328 20.16 -1.47 -18.23
CA ILE A 328 20.27 -2.93 -18.13
C ILE A 328 20.07 -3.55 -19.53
N ALA A 329 20.66 -2.94 -20.55
CA ALA A 329 20.68 -3.56 -21.88
C ALA A 329 21.51 -4.85 -21.82
N PRO A 330 21.08 -5.94 -22.49
CA PRO A 330 21.94 -7.11 -22.64
C PRO A 330 23.23 -6.61 -23.28
N LEU A 331 24.35 -6.82 -22.61
CA LEU A 331 25.68 -6.69 -23.21
C LEU A 331 25.76 -7.84 -24.23
N PRO A 332 25.58 -7.62 -25.55
CA PRO A 332 26.06 -8.61 -26.48
C PRO A 332 27.57 -8.69 -26.22
N VAL A 333 28.02 -9.82 -25.70
CA VAL A 333 29.43 -10.20 -25.67
C VAL A 333 29.80 -10.54 -27.13
N SER A 334 29.67 -9.56 -28.01
CA SER A 334 30.02 -9.68 -29.41
C SER A 334 31.52 -9.55 -29.48
N VAL A 335 32.18 -10.70 -29.44
CA VAL A 335 33.58 -10.85 -29.78
C VAL A 335 33.81 -10.35 -31.21
N GLY A 336 34.17 -9.07 -31.33
CA GLY A 336 34.80 -8.53 -32.54
C GLY A 336 34.01 -7.50 -33.34
N PHE A 337 32.83 -7.06 -32.90
CA PHE A 337 32.16 -5.91 -33.54
C PHE A 337 31.38 -5.10 -32.50
N TYR A 338 32.06 -4.12 -31.90
CA TYR A 338 31.36 -3.02 -31.24
C TYR A 338 30.65 -2.23 -32.33
N PRO A 339 29.32 -2.00 -32.28
CA PRO A 339 28.74 -0.98 -33.11
C PRO A 339 29.52 0.31 -32.80
N PRO A 340 29.95 1.09 -33.81
CA PRO A 340 30.71 2.34 -33.62
C PRO A 340 29.92 3.44 -32.87
N PHE A 341 28.79 3.07 -32.30
CA PHE A 341 27.76 3.89 -31.69
C PHE A 341 27.20 3.12 -30.49
N ASP A 342 27.75 3.34 -29.30
CA ASP A 342 27.07 2.93 -28.07
C ASP A 342 26.12 4.05 -27.64
N PHE A 343 24.96 4.09 -28.30
CA PHE A 343 23.85 4.94 -27.88
C PHE A 343 23.08 4.27 -26.73
N GLU A 344 22.37 5.07 -25.95
CA GLU A 344 21.38 4.55 -25.02
C GLU A 344 20.39 3.61 -25.74
N ASN A 345 20.01 2.52 -25.07
CA ASN A 345 18.99 1.62 -25.61
C ASN A 345 17.60 2.24 -25.37
N LEU A 346 17.00 2.77 -26.44
CA LEU A 346 15.66 3.36 -26.38
C LEU A 346 14.54 2.32 -26.17
N ASP A 347 14.82 1.03 -26.33
CA ASP A 347 13.87 -0.05 -26.02
C ASP A 347 13.91 -0.47 -24.53
N ASP A 348 14.87 0.04 -23.74
CA ASP A 348 14.97 -0.26 -22.30
C ASP A 348 14.27 0.82 -21.47
N ASP A 349 13.03 0.57 -21.07
CA ASP A 349 12.20 1.50 -20.28
C ASP A 349 12.25 1.20 -18.76
N ARG A 350 13.25 0.45 -18.30
CA ARG A 350 13.38 0.07 -16.88
C ARG A 350 14.18 1.09 -16.11
N PHE A 351 13.64 1.55 -14.99
CA PHE A 351 14.30 2.48 -14.05
C PHE A 351 14.78 3.80 -14.68
N ASN A 352 14.21 4.17 -15.83
CA ASN A 352 14.42 5.43 -16.52
C ASN A 352 13.10 5.98 -17.06
N ILE A 353 13.05 7.29 -17.27
CA ILE A 353 11.89 8.04 -17.75
C ILE A 353 12.34 8.85 -18.96
N ARG A 354 11.79 8.48 -20.12
CA ARG A 354 11.99 9.16 -21.40
C ARG A 354 10.65 9.68 -21.91
N ASP A 355 10.45 10.98 -21.82
CA ASP A 355 9.23 11.65 -22.29
C ASP A 355 9.59 12.61 -23.43
N ALA A 356 9.32 12.19 -24.66
CA ALA A 356 9.59 13.01 -25.86
C ALA A 356 8.63 14.21 -26.01
N GLU A 357 7.46 14.18 -25.36
CA GLU A 357 6.52 15.31 -25.39
C GLU A 357 6.98 16.42 -24.48
N LYS A 358 7.58 16.07 -23.33
CA LYS A 358 8.11 17.04 -22.35
C LYS A 358 9.61 17.30 -22.47
N GLY A 359 10.33 16.46 -23.23
CA GLY A 359 11.78 16.54 -23.38
C GLY A 359 12.55 16.01 -22.18
N TYR A 360 12.04 14.99 -21.49
CA TYR A 360 12.71 14.40 -20.33
C TYR A 360 13.48 13.17 -20.74
N ASN A 361 14.74 13.07 -20.31
CA ASN A 361 15.53 11.85 -20.40
C ASN A 361 16.36 11.68 -19.12
N MET A 362 15.89 10.83 -18.21
CA MET A 362 16.46 10.75 -16.87
C MET A 362 16.23 9.41 -16.17
N ASP A 363 17.02 9.10 -15.15
CA ASP A 363 16.77 7.98 -14.25
C ASP A 363 15.69 8.30 -13.20
N PHE A 364 15.24 7.27 -12.46
CA PHE A 364 14.22 7.42 -11.42
C PHE A 364 14.62 8.42 -10.32
N MET A 365 15.89 8.44 -9.92
CA MET A 365 16.38 9.33 -8.88
C MET A 365 16.32 10.80 -9.33
N SER A 366 16.71 11.06 -10.58
CA SER A 366 16.67 12.39 -11.17
C SER A 366 15.23 12.85 -11.44
N TYR A 367 14.34 11.93 -11.80
CA TYR A 367 12.91 12.22 -11.90
C TYR A 367 12.29 12.53 -10.53
N ALA A 368 12.66 11.78 -9.49
CA ALA A 368 12.23 12.07 -8.11
C ALA A 368 12.69 13.48 -7.66
N ASN A 369 13.90 13.90 -8.06
CA ASN A 369 14.37 15.27 -7.83
C ASN A 369 13.52 16.30 -8.61
N LEU A 370 13.18 16.01 -9.87
CA LEU A 370 12.35 16.89 -10.70
C LEU A 370 10.94 17.04 -10.13
N TYR A 371 10.36 15.94 -9.62
CA TYR A 371 9.05 15.97 -8.99
C TYR A 371 9.06 16.84 -7.72
N GLN A 372 10.08 16.70 -6.88
CA GLN A 372 10.27 17.58 -5.70
C GLN A 372 10.45 19.05 -6.09
N ALA A 373 10.98 19.32 -7.28
CA ALA A 373 11.04 20.66 -7.88
C ALA A 373 9.71 21.09 -8.54
N ASN A 374 8.59 20.46 -8.21
CA ASN A 374 7.28 20.73 -8.79
C ASN A 374 7.29 20.68 -10.34
N MET A 375 8.06 19.74 -10.90
CA MET A 375 8.23 19.56 -12.33
C MET A 375 8.86 20.76 -13.09
N ASP A 376 9.48 21.71 -12.39
CA ASP A 376 10.25 22.79 -13.02
C ASP A 376 11.74 22.39 -13.14
N PRO A 377 12.23 22.12 -14.36
CA PRO A 377 13.60 21.69 -14.56
C PRO A 377 14.65 22.78 -14.25
N ASN A 378 14.28 24.06 -14.26
CA ASN A 378 15.24 25.15 -14.02
C ASN A 378 15.63 25.27 -12.54
N ILE A 379 14.75 24.85 -11.63
CA ILE A 379 15.00 24.91 -10.18
C ILE A 379 16.21 24.04 -9.80
N LEU A 380 16.35 22.88 -10.43
CA LEU A 380 17.44 21.93 -10.18
C LEU A 380 18.81 22.40 -10.71
N LEU A 381 18.87 23.49 -11.48
CA LEU A 381 20.15 24.13 -11.82
C LEU A 381 20.78 24.83 -10.61
N ASN A 382 20.01 25.12 -9.57
CA ASN A 382 20.54 25.56 -8.29
C ASN A 382 21.10 24.35 -7.54
N THR A 383 22.43 24.28 -7.42
CA THR A 383 23.14 23.16 -6.81
C THR A 383 22.76 22.92 -5.34
N ASP A 384 22.37 23.95 -4.57
CA ASP A 384 21.88 23.78 -3.20
C ASP A 384 20.53 23.05 -3.16
N VAL A 385 19.64 23.41 -4.08
CA VAL A 385 18.32 22.77 -4.20
C VAL A 385 18.48 21.33 -4.69
N LEU A 386 19.32 21.13 -5.72
CA LEU A 386 19.64 19.79 -6.23
C LEU A 386 20.20 18.90 -5.11
N MET A 387 21.10 19.42 -4.27
CA MET A 387 21.68 18.68 -3.14
C MET A 387 20.62 18.28 -2.12
N ASN A 388 19.73 19.19 -1.72
CA ASN A 388 18.67 18.90 -0.76
C ASN A 388 17.70 17.83 -1.25
N TYR A 389 17.26 17.93 -2.52
CA TYR A 389 16.34 16.94 -3.10
C TYR A 389 17.01 15.59 -3.32
N THR A 390 18.27 15.59 -3.78
CA THR A 390 19.08 14.37 -3.93
C THR A 390 19.27 13.67 -2.59
N GLN A 391 19.53 14.41 -1.51
CA GLN A 391 19.67 13.87 -0.16
C GLN A 391 18.40 13.12 0.28
N ARG A 392 17.22 13.74 0.07
CA ARG A 392 15.93 13.12 0.39
C ARG A 392 15.63 11.92 -0.51
N THR A 393 15.90 12.03 -1.81
CA THR A 393 15.74 10.93 -2.77
C THR A 393 16.59 9.73 -2.36
N PHE A 394 17.88 9.94 -2.07
CA PHE A 394 18.78 8.86 -1.65
C PHE A 394 18.33 8.19 -0.35
N GLN A 395 17.89 8.98 0.62
CA GLN A 395 17.32 8.48 1.88
C GLN A 395 16.10 7.59 1.65
N THR A 396 15.12 8.06 0.87
CA THR A 396 13.92 7.27 0.56
C THR A 396 14.27 5.99 -0.18
N PHE A 397 15.14 6.05 -1.19
CA PHE A 397 15.55 4.88 -1.97
C PHE A 397 16.24 3.82 -1.09
N PHE A 398 17.13 4.24 -0.18
CA PHE A 398 17.75 3.33 0.77
C PHE A 398 16.75 2.77 1.80
N GLN A 399 15.81 3.58 2.28
CA GLN A 399 14.76 3.15 3.21
C GLN A 399 13.96 1.98 2.62
N HIS A 400 13.53 2.10 1.36
CA HIS A 400 12.84 1.01 0.66
C HIS A 400 13.74 -0.20 0.43
N PHE A 401 14.99 0.02 0.03
CA PHE A 401 15.96 -1.07 -0.12
C PHE A 401 16.11 -1.88 1.17
N ALA A 402 16.37 -1.21 2.30
CA ALA A 402 16.62 -1.86 3.57
C ALA A 402 15.39 -2.61 4.12
N SER A 403 14.18 -2.06 3.91
CA SER A 403 12.93 -2.65 4.42
C SER A 403 12.33 -3.75 3.54
N GLN A 404 12.65 -3.82 2.24
CA GLN A 404 11.96 -4.74 1.31
C GLN A 404 12.88 -5.81 0.70
N THR A 405 14.19 -5.59 0.70
CA THR A 405 15.11 -6.44 -0.08
C THR A 405 15.60 -7.64 0.73
N LYS A 406 15.58 -8.81 0.11
CA LYS A 406 15.99 -10.09 0.71
C LYS A 406 17.08 -10.78 -0.10
N TRP A 407 17.99 -11.47 0.58
CA TRP A 407 18.93 -12.41 -0.01
C TRP A 407 18.21 -13.63 -0.61
N LEU A 408 18.94 -14.46 -1.35
CA LEU A 408 18.40 -15.67 -1.97
C LEU A 408 17.88 -16.69 -0.95
N ASP A 409 18.35 -16.64 0.29
CA ASP A 409 17.88 -17.45 1.42
C ASP A 409 16.60 -16.90 2.07
N GLY A 410 16.08 -15.77 1.59
CA GLY A 410 14.89 -15.10 2.10
C GLY A 410 15.13 -14.18 3.31
N GLN A 411 16.36 -14.07 3.81
CA GLN A 411 16.71 -13.15 4.89
C GLN A 411 16.81 -11.71 4.39
N MET A 412 16.49 -10.74 5.26
CA MET A 412 16.61 -9.33 4.93
C MET A 412 18.06 -8.96 4.63
N MET A 413 18.31 -8.15 3.61
CA MET A 413 19.69 -7.81 3.22
C MET A 413 20.39 -6.90 4.24
N ALA A 414 19.66 -5.90 4.76
CA ALA A 414 20.21 -4.89 5.64
C ALA A 414 20.21 -5.30 7.13
N TYR A 415 19.56 -6.42 7.48
CA TYR A 415 19.40 -6.87 8.86
C TYR A 415 19.88 -8.29 9.01
N GLU A 416 20.74 -8.53 10.00
CA GLU A 416 21.16 -9.88 10.34
C GLU A 416 20.00 -10.65 10.98
N SER A 417 19.80 -11.90 10.57
CA SER A 417 18.85 -12.77 11.24
C SER A 417 19.44 -13.21 12.58
N ILE A 418 18.70 -12.96 13.66
CA ILE A 418 19.05 -13.53 14.96
C ILE A 418 18.72 -15.03 14.88
N SER A 419 19.75 -15.87 14.90
CA SER A 419 19.60 -17.32 14.91
C SER A 419 18.78 -17.74 16.13
N GLY A 420 17.80 -18.62 15.95
CA GLY A 420 16.79 -18.96 16.98
C GLY A 420 17.31 -19.58 18.29
N ASP A 421 18.62 -19.79 18.43
CA ASP A 421 19.28 -20.25 19.66
C ASP A 421 19.65 -19.06 20.60
N ASP A 422 19.84 -17.86 20.05
CA ASP A 422 20.07 -16.61 20.80
C ASP A 422 18.76 -15.81 20.90
N THR A 423 17.83 -16.29 21.72
CA THR A 423 16.60 -15.54 22.03
C THR A 423 16.91 -14.33 22.90
N LYS A 424 17.45 -13.27 22.29
CA LYS A 424 17.67 -11.99 22.94
C LYS A 424 16.30 -11.40 23.31
N SER A 425 15.92 -11.49 24.58
CA SER A 425 14.67 -10.92 25.09
C SER A 425 14.75 -9.39 25.01
N ILE A 426 13.90 -8.77 24.20
CA ILE A 426 13.78 -7.31 24.11
C ILE A 426 12.74 -6.86 25.13
N GLU A 427 13.08 -5.83 25.92
CA GLU A 427 12.11 -5.20 26.82
C GLU A 427 11.14 -4.34 26.00
N VAL A 428 9.84 -4.63 26.15
CA VAL A 428 8.78 -4.00 25.37
C VAL A 428 7.75 -3.41 26.33
N THR A 429 7.41 -2.14 26.13
CA THR A 429 6.35 -1.46 26.88
C THR A 429 5.07 -1.46 26.06
N LEU A 430 4.04 -2.12 26.55
CA LEU A 430 2.74 -2.16 25.90
C LEU A 430 1.79 -1.14 26.55
N THR A 431 1.28 -0.20 25.76
CA THR A 431 0.34 0.84 26.20
C THR A 431 -1.04 0.56 25.62
N GLN A 432 -2.02 0.36 26.51
CA GLN A 432 -3.41 0.12 26.14
C GLN A 432 -4.29 1.30 26.60
N ARG A 433 -5.21 1.73 25.73
CA ARG A 433 -6.34 2.57 26.15
C ARG A 433 -7.42 1.64 26.70
N ILE A 434 -7.60 1.61 28.02
CA ILE A 434 -8.75 0.96 28.64
C ILE A 434 -9.88 1.97 28.78
N GLU A 435 -11.01 1.71 28.13
CA GLU A 435 -12.26 2.43 28.42
C GLU A 435 -12.97 1.68 29.54
N THR A 436 -12.76 2.12 30.78
CA THR A 436 -13.51 1.59 31.91
C THR A 436 -14.81 2.37 32.07
N MET A 437 -15.96 1.75 31.79
CA MET A 437 -17.23 2.26 32.27
C MET A 437 -17.27 2.11 33.79
N THR A 438 -16.84 3.16 34.51
CA THR A 438 -17.06 3.25 35.95
C THR A 438 -18.54 3.52 36.18
N MET A 439 -19.34 2.48 36.41
CA MET A 439 -20.71 2.65 36.88
C MET A 439 -20.67 3.33 38.24
N VAL A 440 -21.21 4.55 38.33
CA VAL A 440 -21.27 5.28 39.59
C VAL A 440 -22.23 4.52 40.53
N PRO A 441 -21.80 4.09 41.73
CA PRO A 441 -22.64 3.30 42.63
C PRO A 441 -24.00 3.97 42.93
N SER A 442 -24.00 5.30 43.07
CA SER A 442 -25.24 6.07 43.29
C SER A 442 -26.19 5.98 42.09
N ALA A 443 -25.69 6.05 40.86
CA ALA A 443 -26.50 5.95 39.65
C ALA A 443 -27.11 4.55 39.48
N THR A 444 -26.37 3.48 39.83
CA THR A 444 -26.90 2.12 39.81
C THR A 444 -28.02 1.92 40.82
N TRP A 445 -27.86 2.39 42.06
CA TRP A 445 -28.91 2.28 43.08
C TRP A 445 -30.14 3.13 42.73
N LEU A 446 -29.94 4.30 42.12
CA LEU A 446 -31.03 5.17 41.67
C LEU A 446 -31.82 4.55 40.51
N SER A 447 -31.14 3.92 39.55
CA SER A 447 -31.80 3.18 38.46
C SER A 447 -32.62 1.99 38.98
N LEU A 448 -32.06 1.22 39.92
CA LEU A 448 -32.73 0.06 40.53
C LEU A 448 -33.98 0.49 41.31
N ALA A 449 -33.91 1.61 42.03
CA ALA A 449 -35.05 2.18 42.74
C ALA A 449 -36.16 2.63 41.78
N ILE A 450 -35.82 3.28 40.66
CA ILE A 450 -36.78 3.71 39.64
C ILE A 450 -37.48 2.49 39.02
N ILE A 451 -36.74 1.44 38.68
CA ILE A 451 -37.31 0.20 38.11
C ILE A 451 -38.29 -0.44 39.11
N LEU A 452 -37.93 -0.50 40.39
CA LEU A 452 -38.79 -1.09 41.42
C LEU A 452 -40.08 -0.28 41.62
N ILE A 453 -40.01 1.05 41.58
CA ILE A 453 -41.20 1.92 41.63
C ILE A 453 -42.10 1.71 40.41
N LEU A 454 -41.52 1.62 39.20
CA LEU A 454 -42.28 1.37 37.97
C LEU A 454 -43.02 0.04 38.02
N ILE A 455 -42.39 -1.02 38.54
CA ILE A 455 -43.03 -2.33 38.73
C ILE A 455 -44.22 -2.23 39.70
N ILE A 456 -44.07 -1.50 40.80
CA ILE A 456 -45.15 -1.30 41.78
C ILE A 456 -46.32 -0.54 41.15
N ILE A 457 -46.05 0.55 40.42
CA ILE A 457 -47.08 1.33 39.73
C ILE A 457 -47.82 0.46 38.72
N LEU A 458 -47.09 -0.34 37.94
CA LEU A 458 -47.67 -1.24 36.96
C LEU A 458 -48.56 -2.31 37.62
N ALA A 459 -48.13 -2.88 38.74
CA ALA A 459 -48.92 -3.87 39.48
C ALA A 459 -50.22 -3.27 40.02
N ILE A 460 -50.17 -2.06 40.58
CA ILE A 460 -51.36 -1.34 41.07
C ILE A 460 -52.32 -1.05 39.92
N LEU A 461 -51.81 -0.60 38.77
CA LEU A 461 -52.62 -0.33 37.57
C LEU A 461 -53.35 -1.60 37.10
N VAL A 462 -52.65 -2.73 37.03
CA VAL A 462 -53.24 -4.02 36.62
C VAL A 462 -54.33 -4.47 37.61
N ILE A 463 -54.10 -4.31 38.91
CA ILE A 463 -55.11 -4.67 39.94
C ILE A 463 -56.34 -3.76 39.81
N ALA A 464 -56.16 -2.45 39.63
CA ALA A 464 -57.26 -1.51 39.46
C ALA A 464 -58.08 -1.81 38.19
N LEU A 465 -57.41 -2.11 37.07
CA LEU A 465 -58.08 -2.48 35.82
C LEU A 465 -58.91 -3.76 35.95
N LYS A 466 -58.41 -4.77 36.67
CA LYS A 466 -59.18 -6.00 36.95
C LYS A 466 -60.42 -5.76 37.82
N PHE A 467 -60.40 -4.74 38.68
CA PHE A 467 -61.54 -4.41 39.53
C PHE A 467 -62.64 -3.66 38.79
N VAL A 468 -62.26 -2.82 37.81
CA VAL A 468 -63.21 -1.98 37.04
C VAL A 468 -63.84 -2.74 35.87
N TYR A 469 -63.11 -3.68 35.26
CA TYR A 469 -63.60 -4.49 34.14
C TYR A 469 -63.58 -5.98 34.49
N PRO A 470 -64.60 -6.51 35.19
CA PRO A 470 -64.69 -7.92 35.49
C PRO A 470 -64.83 -8.73 34.19
N HIS A 471 -63.90 -9.67 34.00
CA HIS A 471 -63.72 -10.53 32.83
C HIS A 471 -64.93 -11.45 32.51
N ASP A 472 -65.96 -11.45 33.35
CA ASP A 472 -67.13 -12.34 33.25
C ASP A 472 -68.27 -11.79 32.37
N THR A 473 -68.11 -10.62 31.76
CA THR A 473 -69.17 -9.99 30.94
C THR A 473 -69.17 -10.43 29.46
N LEU A 474 -68.10 -11.06 28.97
CA LEU A 474 -67.98 -11.56 27.60
C LEU A 474 -67.72 -13.08 27.64
N ARG A 475 -68.67 -13.88 27.17
CA ARG A 475 -68.65 -15.34 27.29
C ARG A 475 -67.65 -16.04 26.35
N ASN A 476 -67.37 -15.42 25.20
CA ASN A 476 -66.42 -15.92 24.21
C ASN A 476 -65.37 -14.85 23.91
N ASN A 477 -64.12 -15.26 23.68
CA ASN A 477 -63.09 -14.37 23.14
C ASN A 477 -63.57 -13.87 21.77
N ILE A 478 -63.90 -12.59 21.69
CA ILE A 478 -64.15 -11.92 20.42
C ILE A 478 -62.78 -11.51 19.90
N GLU A 479 -62.16 -12.35 19.07
CA GLU A 479 -60.83 -12.10 18.54
C GLU A 479 -60.90 -11.36 17.20
N CYS A 480 -62.01 -11.49 16.48
CA CYS A 480 -62.19 -10.87 15.18
C CYS A 480 -63.63 -10.40 14.90
N LEU A 481 -63.77 -9.60 13.84
CA LEU A 481 -65.08 -9.11 13.36
C LEU A 481 -66.04 -10.26 12.99
N ALA A 482 -65.52 -11.41 12.55
CA ALA A 482 -66.35 -12.57 12.24
C ALA A 482 -67.06 -13.11 13.50
N ASP A 483 -66.40 -13.07 14.66
CA ASP A 483 -67.00 -13.50 15.93
C ASP A 483 -68.17 -12.58 16.31
N VAL A 484 -68.02 -11.26 16.10
CA VAL A 484 -69.12 -10.30 16.27
C VAL A 484 -70.28 -10.61 15.31
N LEU A 485 -69.99 -10.95 14.05
CA LEU A 485 -71.01 -11.34 13.09
C LEU A 485 -71.74 -12.63 13.51
N THR A 486 -71.07 -13.60 14.12
CA THR A 486 -71.75 -14.80 14.64
C THR A 486 -72.74 -14.48 15.76
N LEU A 487 -72.48 -13.44 16.56
CA LEU A 487 -73.40 -12.98 17.62
C LEU A 487 -74.63 -12.25 17.06
N ILE A 488 -74.58 -11.78 15.81
CA ILE A 488 -75.65 -11.02 15.14
C ILE A 488 -76.39 -11.88 14.10
N GLN A 489 -75.72 -12.85 13.47
CA GLN A 489 -76.28 -13.69 12.39
C GLN A 489 -77.60 -14.39 12.79
N GLY A 490 -77.80 -14.58 14.08
CA GLY A 490 -78.98 -15.20 14.64
C GLY A 490 -80.10 -14.28 15.12
N SER A 491 -79.92 -12.98 14.97
CA SER A 491 -80.76 -11.97 15.59
C SER A 491 -81.81 -11.48 14.60
N ASP A 492 -82.87 -12.28 14.45
CA ASP A 492 -83.93 -12.04 13.47
C ASP A 492 -84.58 -10.66 13.65
N GLY A 493 -84.69 -10.16 14.89
CA GLY A 493 -85.26 -8.84 15.17
C GLY A 493 -84.35 -7.71 14.68
N LEU A 494 -83.06 -7.80 15.03
CA LEU A 494 -82.03 -6.85 14.65
C LEU A 494 -81.77 -6.84 13.14
N LEU A 495 -81.72 -8.01 12.50
CA LEU A 495 -81.55 -8.15 11.06
C LEU A 495 -82.78 -7.64 10.29
N TRP A 496 -83.99 -7.97 10.74
CA TRP A 496 -85.23 -7.44 10.16
C TRP A 496 -85.27 -5.91 10.22
N PHE A 497 -84.79 -5.33 11.31
CA PHE A 497 -84.73 -3.88 11.46
C PHE A 497 -83.68 -3.26 10.54
N ALA A 498 -82.46 -3.82 10.54
CA ALA A 498 -81.34 -3.35 9.71
C ALA A 498 -81.61 -3.46 8.20
N GLU A 499 -82.40 -4.44 7.75
CA GLU A 499 -82.77 -4.59 6.34
C GLU A 499 -83.77 -3.51 5.86
N ARG A 500 -84.59 -2.97 6.77
CA ARG A 500 -85.66 -2.01 6.45
C ARG A 500 -85.32 -0.55 6.73
N HIS A 501 -84.30 -0.28 7.54
CA HIS A 501 -83.98 1.07 7.99
C HIS A 501 -82.48 1.36 7.88
N ASP A 502 -82.15 2.59 7.48
CA ASP A 502 -80.76 3.07 7.42
C ASP A 502 -80.17 3.27 8.84
N ILE A 503 -78.84 3.26 8.95
CA ILE A 503 -78.09 3.29 10.23
C ILE A 503 -78.43 4.53 11.06
N LYS A 504 -78.70 5.68 10.42
CA LYS A 504 -79.12 6.91 11.11
C LYS A 504 -80.44 6.74 11.85
N THR A 505 -81.37 5.98 11.29
CA THR A 505 -82.68 5.74 11.89
C THR A 505 -82.56 4.83 13.12
N LEU A 506 -81.57 3.94 13.17
CA LEU A 506 -81.29 3.11 14.35
C LEU A 506 -80.87 3.97 15.55
N GLN A 507 -79.95 4.93 15.35
CA GLN A 507 -79.48 5.83 16.41
C GLN A 507 -80.57 6.76 16.93
N GLU A 508 -81.49 7.21 16.08
CA GLU A 508 -82.56 8.14 16.44
C GLU A 508 -83.82 7.44 17.00
N SER A 509 -83.97 6.13 16.76
CA SER A 509 -85.17 5.37 17.15
C SER A 509 -85.32 5.06 18.65
N GLY A 510 -84.28 5.32 19.46
CA GLY A 510 -84.28 5.02 20.89
C GLY A 510 -84.28 3.52 21.22
N MET A 511 -84.11 2.64 20.23
CA MET A 511 -84.10 1.19 20.44
C MET A 511 -82.78 0.74 21.06
N SER A 512 -82.89 -0.12 22.08
CA SER A 512 -81.74 -0.69 22.78
C SER A 512 -81.48 -2.12 22.29
N THR A 513 -80.20 -2.45 22.10
CA THR A 513 -79.76 -3.83 21.92
C THR A 513 -79.19 -4.35 23.24
N LYS A 514 -79.37 -5.64 23.49
CA LYS A 514 -78.83 -6.33 24.66
C LYS A 514 -77.99 -7.51 24.19
N LEU A 515 -76.89 -7.76 24.88
CA LEU A 515 -76.09 -8.98 24.72
C LEU A 515 -76.55 -9.97 25.81
N GLY A 516 -77.00 -11.16 25.41
CA GLY A 516 -77.46 -12.16 26.38
C GLY A 516 -78.16 -13.35 25.73
N TRP A 517 -78.76 -14.19 26.58
CA TRP A 517 -79.57 -15.32 26.13
C TRP A 517 -80.97 -14.86 25.75
N PHE A 518 -81.38 -15.23 24.54
CA PHE A 518 -82.73 -15.00 24.07
C PHE A 518 -83.23 -16.20 23.27
N LYS A 519 -84.55 -16.34 23.25
CA LYS A 519 -85.28 -17.29 22.42
C LYS A 519 -85.80 -16.54 21.21
N ASP A 520 -85.43 -16.99 20.02
CA ASP A 520 -85.86 -16.38 18.78
C ASP A 520 -87.31 -16.72 18.42
N ARG A 521 -87.79 -16.16 17.30
CA ARG A 521 -89.16 -16.39 16.79
C ARG A 521 -89.46 -17.85 16.46
N THR A 522 -88.43 -18.65 16.17
CA THR A 522 -88.55 -20.09 15.89
C THR A 522 -88.54 -20.93 17.16
N GLY A 523 -88.34 -20.30 18.32
CA GLY A 523 -88.28 -20.93 19.62
C GLY A 523 -86.90 -21.50 19.97
N LYS A 524 -85.86 -21.22 19.18
CA LYS A 524 -84.50 -21.69 19.43
C LYS A 524 -83.76 -20.69 20.33
N VAL A 525 -83.04 -21.25 21.31
CA VAL A 525 -82.29 -20.47 22.30
C VAL A 525 -80.88 -20.22 21.80
N ARG A 526 -80.41 -18.98 21.90
CA ARG A 526 -79.06 -18.57 21.48
C ARG A 526 -78.54 -17.42 22.36
N TRP A 527 -77.22 -17.29 22.42
CA TRP A 527 -76.54 -16.17 23.07
C TRP A 527 -76.00 -15.24 22.00
N GLY A 528 -76.37 -13.96 22.05
CA GLY A 528 -76.02 -13.00 21.00
C GLY A 528 -76.53 -11.59 21.29
N VAL A 529 -76.38 -10.70 20.31
CA VAL A 529 -76.84 -9.32 20.39
C VAL A 529 -78.19 -9.20 19.69
N GLU A 530 -79.25 -8.84 20.41
CA GLU A 530 -80.60 -8.71 19.87
C GLU A 530 -81.31 -7.47 20.41
N LEU A 531 -82.34 -7.02 19.71
CA LEU A 531 -83.16 -5.87 20.05
C LEU A 531 -84.08 -6.21 21.23
N VAL A 532 -84.08 -5.37 22.26
CA VAL A 532 -84.76 -5.68 23.54
C VAL A 532 -86.28 -5.85 23.36
N ASP A 533 -86.90 -5.01 22.53
CA ASP A 533 -88.36 -4.94 22.36
C ASP A 533 -88.85 -5.56 21.04
N ALA A 534 -88.07 -6.44 20.42
CA ALA A 534 -88.47 -7.07 19.16
C ALA A 534 -89.64 -8.05 19.36
N PRO A 535 -90.72 -7.96 18.57
CA PRO A 535 -91.86 -8.85 18.72
C PRO A 535 -91.47 -10.30 18.39
N GLY A 536 -91.81 -11.21 19.30
CA GLY A 536 -91.52 -12.64 19.21
C GLY A 536 -90.14 -13.06 19.73
N ILE A 537 -89.41 -12.17 20.41
CA ILE A 537 -88.18 -12.48 21.12
C ILE A 537 -88.45 -12.52 22.63
N GLU A 538 -87.97 -13.55 23.31
CA GLU A 538 -88.08 -13.70 24.77
C GLU A 538 -86.67 -13.76 25.39
N TRP A 539 -86.34 -12.80 26.25
CA TRP A 539 -85.08 -12.80 26.99
C TRP A 539 -85.17 -13.77 28.16
N ILE A 540 -84.19 -14.67 28.25
CA ILE A 540 -84.16 -15.70 29.27
C ILE A 540 -82.84 -15.66 30.03
N ASP A 541 -82.84 -16.20 31.24
CA ASP A 541 -81.61 -16.49 31.96
C ASP A 541 -80.90 -17.69 31.33
N GLU A 542 -79.61 -17.86 31.65
CA GLU A 542 -78.77 -18.92 31.09
C GLU A 542 -79.44 -20.30 31.23
N PRO A 543 -79.67 -21.04 30.12
CA PRO A 543 -80.28 -22.36 30.21
C PRO A 543 -79.34 -23.35 30.91
N ARG A 544 -79.85 -24.10 31.90
CA ARG A 544 -79.08 -25.06 32.72
C ARG A 544 -78.25 -26.07 31.92
N ALA A 545 -78.66 -26.42 30.70
CA ALA A 545 -77.92 -27.33 29.83
C ALA A 545 -76.53 -26.78 29.43
N PHE A 546 -76.37 -25.46 29.36
CA PHE A 546 -75.12 -24.79 29.01
C PHE A 546 -74.25 -24.44 30.23
N GLU A 547 -74.83 -24.50 31.42
CA GLU A 547 -74.13 -24.31 32.70
C GLU A 547 -73.19 -25.51 32.99
N MET A 548 -73.59 -26.72 32.60
CA MET A 548 -72.78 -27.94 32.76
C MET A 548 -71.58 -28.01 31.80
N ASP A 549 -71.72 -27.53 30.57
CA ASP A 549 -70.62 -27.46 29.59
C ASP A 549 -69.51 -26.49 30.04
N ARG A 550 -69.90 -25.39 30.71
CA ARG A 550 -68.97 -24.42 31.31
C ARG A 550 -68.12 -25.02 32.44
N MET A 551 -68.71 -25.91 33.24
CA MET A 551 -67.96 -26.64 34.27
C MET A 551 -66.97 -27.66 33.67
N GLN A 552 -67.30 -28.26 32.52
CA GLN A 552 -66.39 -29.20 31.85
C GLN A 552 -65.23 -28.49 31.13
N GLN A 553 -65.46 -27.38 30.41
CA GLN A 553 -64.40 -26.65 29.72
C GLN A 553 -63.41 -25.94 30.67
N SER A 554 -63.88 -25.38 31.79
CA SER A 554 -62.97 -24.78 32.78
C SER A 554 -62.07 -25.82 33.48
N SER A 555 -62.54 -27.07 33.58
CA SER A 555 -61.72 -28.19 34.10
C SER A 555 -60.61 -28.64 33.15
N MET A 556 -60.81 -28.49 31.83
CA MET A 556 -59.79 -28.87 30.82
C MET A 556 -58.72 -27.80 30.63
N HIS A 557 -59.07 -26.51 30.74
CA HIS A 557 -58.11 -25.41 30.58
C HIS A 557 -57.10 -25.31 31.74
N ASN A 558 -57.52 -25.70 32.95
CA ASN A 558 -56.61 -25.81 34.10
C ASN A 558 -55.69 -27.05 34.05
N ARG A 559 -56.01 -28.05 33.21
CA ARG A 559 -55.22 -29.30 33.12
C ARG A 559 -54.11 -29.24 32.07
N SER A 560 -54.18 -28.33 31.09
CA SER A 560 -53.15 -28.14 30.06
C SER A 560 -52.03 -27.16 30.45
N GLN A 561 -52.20 -26.35 31.50
CA GLN A 561 -51.14 -25.46 32.04
C GLN A 561 -50.31 -26.10 33.17
N SER A 562 -50.65 -27.32 33.61
CA SER A 562 -50.00 -27.98 34.76
C SER A 562 -49.01 -29.12 34.36
N THR A 563 -48.79 -29.40 33.08
CA THR A 563 -47.85 -30.46 32.61
C THR A 563 -46.82 -29.95 31.60
N GLY A 564 -46.19 -28.82 31.88
CA GLY A 564 -45.14 -28.23 31.04
C GLY A 564 -43.97 -27.68 31.84
N GLY A 565 -43.35 -28.50 32.69
CA GLY A 565 -42.16 -28.05 33.43
C GLY A 565 -41.70 -28.96 34.57
N ALA A 566 -41.37 -30.23 34.28
CA ALA A 566 -40.47 -31.03 35.13
C ALA A 566 -40.06 -32.34 34.42
N SER A 567 -38.79 -32.43 34.02
CA SER A 567 -37.91 -33.61 33.79
C SER A 567 -37.08 -33.32 32.52
N THR A 568 -35.75 -33.40 32.47
CA THR A 568 -34.75 -34.14 33.25
C THR A 568 -33.43 -33.39 33.10
N ILE A 569 -32.71 -33.17 34.20
CA ILE A 569 -31.35 -32.59 34.19
C ILE A 569 -30.37 -33.71 33.83
N ARG A 570 -29.73 -33.60 32.67
CA ARG A 570 -28.45 -34.20 32.33
C ARG A 570 -27.61 -33.20 31.56
#